data_AF-A0A820JV89-F1
#
_entry.id   AF-A0A820JV89-F1
#
_cell.length_a   1.000
_cell.length_b   1.000
_cell.length_c   1.000
_cell.angle_alpha   90.00
_cell.angle_beta   90.00
_cell.angle_gamma   90.00
#
_symmetry.space_group_name_H-M   'P 1'
#
loop_
_entity.id
_entity.type
_entity.pdbx_description
1 polymer ?
#
loop_
_entity_poly.entity_id
_entity_poly.type
_entity_poly.pdbx_seq_one_letter_code
_entity_poly.pdbx_strand_id
1 'polypeptide(L)'
;MKYDENELDSNTRLSQYIRLNLETNAETVVKFMQQGWRLPTPDLIISITGGAKQFDMSARLRKIFQRGLVAAAVTTNAWLITAGTNTGVVKEVGEALNNYRYKNRKHGLDVPCIGIGSWGYTAGNEQLDDQPNLNSTNMSGLKSTRSFTRQNQNQTLHAVRMVG
;
A
#
# COMPACT_ATOMS: atom_id res chain seq x y z
N MET A 1 -0.54 16.40 -17.43
CA MET A 1 0.28 15.65 -18.41
C MET A 1 -0.33 14.26 -18.49
N LYS A 2 -0.88 13.84 -19.63
CA LYS A 2 -1.46 12.50 -19.79
C LYS A 2 -0.31 11.49 -19.75
N TYR A 3 -0.35 10.53 -18.82
CA TYR A 3 0.64 9.46 -18.80
C TYR A 3 0.42 8.56 -20.02
N ASP A 4 1.48 8.35 -20.79
CA ASP A 4 1.51 7.40 -21.88
C ASP A 4 1.63 5.99 -21.27
N GLU A 5 0.62 5.14 -21.47
CA GLU A 5 0.56 3.78 -20.93
C GLU A 5 1.73 2.89 -21.41
N ASN A 6 2.47 3.34 -22.42
CA ASN A 6 3.56 2.62 -23.08
C ASN A 6 4.92 2.68 -22.36
N GLU A 7 5.08 3.50 -21.31
CA GLU A 7 6.36 3.64 -20.56
C GLU A 7 6.37 2.86 -19.23
N LEU A 8 5.31 2.11 -18.93
CA LEU A 8 5.25 1.21 -17.77
C LEU A 8 5.84 -0.14 -18.18
N ASP A 9 7.00 -0.45 -17.60
CA ASP A 9 7.61 -1.77 -17.71
C ASP A 9 6.56 -2.84 -17.40
N SER A 10 6.41 -3.86 -18.27
CA SER A 10 5.29 -4.82 -18.26
C SER A 10 5.10 -5.63 -16.95
N ASN A 11 6.01 -5.44 -15.99
CA ASN A 11 5.98 -6.00 -14.63
C ASN A 11 5.50 -5.01 -13.54
N THR A 12 5.29 -3.73 -13.87
CA THR A 12 4.92 -2.70 -12.90
C THR A 12 3.43 -2.73 -12.63
N ARG A 13 3.03 -3.27 -11.47
CA ARG A 13 1.61 -3.32 -11.08
C ARG A 13 1.21 -1.99 -10.45
N LEU A 14 0.23 -1.31 -11.05
CA LEU A 14 -0.34 -0.08 -10.51
C LEU A 14 -1.02 -0.32 -9.17
N SER A 15 -0.77 0.59 -8.26
CA SER A 15 -1.30 0.62 -6.91
C SER A 15 -2.64 1.33 -6.86
N GLN A 16 -3.57 0.82 -6.07
CA GLN A 16 -4.83 1.52 -5.80
C GLN A 16 -4.63 2.51 -4.66
N TYR A 17 -5.28 3.67 -4.70
CA TYR A 17 -5.27 4.59 -3.57
C TYR A 17 -6.62 5.28 -3.36
N ILE A 18 -6.83 5.77 -2.15
CA ILE A 18 -7.94 6.68 -1.79
C ILE A 18 -7.42 7.86 -0.98
N ARG A 19 -8.02 9.02 -1.22
CA ARG A 19 -7.82 10.23 -0.42
C ARG A 19 -8.97 10.36 0.56
N LEU A 20 -8.68 10.52 1.84
CA LEU A 20 -9.66 10.57 2.92
C LEU A 20 -9.57 11.90 3.67
N ASN A 21 -10.71 12.42 4.09
CA ASN A 21 -10.76 13.45 5.13
C ASN A 21 -10.39 12.82 6.48
N LEU A 22 -9.69 13.56 7.35
CA LEU A 22 -9.40 13.20 8.75
C LEU A 22 -10.65 12.77 9.53
N GLU A 23 -11.81 13.34 9.21
CA GLU A 23 -13.10 13.03 9.86
C GLU A 23 -13.79 11.77 9.31
N THR A 24 -13.21 11.13 8.29
CA THR A 24 -13.82 9.92 7.70
C THR A 24 -13.84 8.79 8.72
N ASN A 25 -15.03 8.24 8.98
CA ASN A 25 -15.19 7.10 9.88
C ASN A 25 -14.36 5.88 9.40
N ALA A 26 -13.56 5.30 10.30
CA ALA A 26 -12.72 4.14 10.02
C ALA A 26 -13.51 2.92 9.50
N GLU A 27 -14.76 2.72 9.94
CA GLU A 27 -15.63 1.65 9.48
C GLU A 27 -15.91 1.78 7.97
N THR A 28 -16.13 3.00 7.49
CA THR A 28 -16.31 3.29 6.05
C THR A 28 -15.07 2.92 5.25
N VAL A 29 -13.88 3.21 5.80
CA VAL A 29 -12.61 2.88 5.17
C VAL A 29 -12.43 1.36 5.08
N VAL A 30 -12.68 0.63 6.16
CA VAL A 30 -12.59 -0.83 6.19
C VAL A 30 -13.58 -1.47 5.23
N LYS A 31 -14.84 -1.02 5.22
CA LYS A 31 -15.85 -1.48 4.25
C LYS A 31 -15.39 -1.27 2.82
N PHE A 32 -14.82 -0.11 2.52
CA PHE A 32 -14.28 0.14 1.19
C PHE A 32 -13.08 -0.76 0.85
N MET A 33 -12.16 -1.00 1.79
CA MET A 33 -11.04 -1.92 1.58
C MET A 33 -11.54 -3.34 1.27
N GLN A 34 -12.57 -3.81 1.97
CA GLN A 34 -13.14 -5.15 1.75
C GLN A 34 -13.99 -5.25 0.48
N GLN A 35 -14.80 -4.24 0.18
CA GLN A 35 -15.78 -4.30 -0.92
C GLN A 35 -15.22 -3.69 -2.22
N GLY A 36 -14.66 -2.48 -2.13
CA GLY A 36 -14.11 -1.73 -3.25
C GLY A 36 -12.79 -2.33 -3.73
N TRP A 37 -11.86 -2.56 -2.81
CA TRP A 37 -10.56 -3.17 -3.12
C TRP A 37 -10.55 -4.69 -3.10
N ARG A 38 -11.64 -5.32 -2.63
CA ARG A 38 -11.78 -6.77 -2.55
C ARG A 38 -10.71 -7.44 -1.68
N LEU A 39 -10.27 -6.76 -0.62
CA LEU A 39 -9.35 -7.35 0.34
C LEU A 39 -10.09 -8.42 1.17
N PRO A 40 -9.48 -9.60 1.37
CA PRO A 40 -10.04 -10.62 2.25
C PRO A 40 -10.10 -10.08 3.68
N THR A 41 -11.10 -10.48 4.45
CA THR A 41 -11.16 -10.16 5.88
C THR A 41 -9.93 -10.74 6.58
N PRO A 42 -9.17 -9.93 7.33
CA PRO A 42 -7.98 -10.40 8.02
C PRO A 42 -8.36 -11.09 9.33
N ASP A 43 -7.59 -12.12 9.69
CA ASP A 43 -7.65 -12.70 11.04
C ASP A 43 -6.69 -11.98 12.01
N LEU A 44 -5.74 -11.20 11.46
CA LEU A 44 -4.78 -10.40 12.22
C LEU A 44 -4.41 -9.10 11.49
N ILE A 45 -4.13 -8.05 12.25
CA ILE A 45 -3.51 -6.83 11.74
C ILE A 45 -2.09 -6.73 12.29
N ILE A 46 -1.10 -6.62 11.41
CA ILE A 46 0.30 -6.39 11.77
C ILE A 46 0.66 -4.96 11.40
N SER A 47 0.76 -4.10 12.41
CA SER A 47 1.26 -2.74 12.24
C SER A 47 2.79 -2.73 12.26
N ILE A 48 3.40 -2.24 11.19
CA ILE A 48 4.85 -2.15 11.04
C ILE A 48 5.25 -0.69 11.02
N THR A 49 5.98 -0.30 12.05
CA THR A 49 6.54 1.04 12.21
C THR A 49 8.06 0.94 12.33
N GLY A 50 8.76 2.03 12.03
CA GLY A 50 10.22 2.06 12.10
C GLY A 50 10.76 3.43 11.75
N GLY A 51 12.07 3.62 11.98
CA GLY A 51 12.73 4.88 11.67
C GLY A 51 12.61 5.23 10.19
N ALA A 52 12.24 6.48 9.90
CA ALA A 52 12.17 7.01 8.53
C ALA A 52 13.56 7.23 7.89
N LYS A 53 14.63 7.17 8.69
CA LYS A 53 16.02 7.25 8.22
C LYS A 53 16.42 5.94 7.55
N GLN A 54 17.33 6.04 6.58
CA GLN A 54 17.95 4.88 5.95
C GLN A 54 18.61 4.03 7.05
N PHE A 55 18.17 2.77 7.15
CA PHE A 55 18.71 1.79 8.08
C PHE A 55 19.54 0.80 7.27
N ASP A 56 20.75 0.48 7.72
CA ASP A 56 21.59 -0.51 7.07
C ASP A 56 21.40 -1.88 7.71
N MET A 57 20.74 -2.77 6.98
CA MET A 57 20.46 -4.14 7.43
C MET A 57 21.40 -5.10 6.69
N SER A 58 22.18 -5.87 7.46
CA SER A 58 23.03 -6.91 6.87
C SER A 58 22.20 -7.88 6.03
N ALA A 59 22.79 -8.41 4.95
CA ALA A 59 22.09 -9.30 4.02
C ALA A 59 21.45 -10.52 4.73
N ARG A 60 22.12 -11.06 5.76
CA ARG A 60 21.60 -12.16 6.57
C ARG A 60 20.35 -11.74 7.37
N LEU A 61 20.42 -10.60 8.07
CA LEU A 61 19.29 -10.11 8.86
C LEU A 61 18.10 -9.75 7.96
N ARG A 62 18.36 -9.08 6.83
CA ARG A 62 17.35 -8.80 5.80
C ARG A 62 16.61 -10.06 5.36
N LYS A 63 17.36 -11.10 5.00
CA LYS A 63 16.78 -12.38 4.57
C LYS A 63 15.91 -13.03 5.67
N ILE A 64 16.35 -12.99 6.91
CA ILE A 64 15.59 -13.55 8.05
C ILE A 64 14.33 -12.74 8.29
N PHE A 65 14.44 -11.41 8.36
CA PHE A 65 13.33 -10.48 8.53
C PHE A 65 12.27 -10.65 7.45
N GLN A 66 12.66 -10.54 6.17
CA GLN A 66 11.72 -10.60 5.04
C GLN A 66 11.01 -11.97 4.98
N ARG A 67 11.72 -13.08 5.24
CA ARG A 67 11.11 -14.42 5.27
C ARG A 67 10.15 -14.59 6.45
N GLY A 68 10.57 -14.19 7.65
CA GLY A 68 9.76 -14.30 8.86
C GLY A 68 8.49 -13.47 8.76
N LEU A 69 8.61 -12.25 8.24
CA LEU A 69 7.47 -11.35 8.03
C LEU A 69 6.43 -11.95 7.09
N VAL A 70 6.85 -12.39 5.90
CA VAL A 70 5.95 -13.01 4.92
C VAL A 70 5.32 -14.28 5.47
N ALA A 71 6.10 -15.13 6.15
CA ALA A 71 5.59 -16.35 6.74
C ALA A 71 4.51 -16.06 7.80
N ALA A 72 4.76 -15.10 8.70
CA ALA A 72 3.79 -14.71 9.71
C ALA A 72 2.50 -14.17 9.07
N ALA A 73 2.62 -13.26 8.10
CA ALA A 73 1.47 -12.66 7.44
C ALA A 73 0.61 -13.68 6.69
N VAL A 74 1.23 -14.60 5.94
CA VAL A 74 0.52 -15.65 5.20
C VAL A 74 -0.14 -16.65 6.15
N THR A 75 0.58 -17.11 7.18
CA THR A 75 0.07 -18.13 8.11
C THR A 75 -1.14 -17.65 8.90
N THR A 76 -1.20 -16.34 9.18
CA THR A 76 -2.25 -15.73 10.00
C THR A 76 -3.28 -14.95 9.20
N ASN A 77 -3.27 -15.04 7.85
CA ASN A 77 -4.14 -14.26 6.98
C ASN A 77 -4.18 -12.77 7.40
N ALA A 78 -2.99 -12.19 7.56
CA ALA A 78 -2.86 -10.84 8.13
C ALA A 78 -2.92 -9.75 7.06
N TRP A 79 -3.45 -8.59 7.45
CA TRP A 79 -3.13 -7.33 6.78
C TRP A 79 -1.87 -6.72 7.39
N LEU A 80 -0.99 -6.22 6.53
CA LEU A 80 0.14 -5.39 6.93
C LEU A 80 -0.25 -3.92 6.83
N ILE A 81 0.00 -3.15 7.89
CA ILE A 81 -0.21 -1.70 7.90
C ILE A 81 1.14 -1.00 8.09
N THR A 82 1.45 -0.02 7.24
CA THR A 82 2.71 0.74 7.28
C THR A 82 2.45 2.24 7.09
N ALA A 83 3.47 3.07 7.33
CA ALA A 83 3.41 4.51 7.02
C ALA A 83 3.37 4.83 5.51
N GLY A 84 3.50 3.84 4.63
CA GLY A 84 3.44 4.02 3.17
C GLY A 84 4.57 4.86 2.58
N THR A 85 5.68 5.04 3.31
CA THR A 85 6.89 5.73 2.86
C THR A 85 7.94 4.71 2.37
N ASN A 86 8.73 5.08 1.36
CA ASN A 86 9.78 4.20 0.82
C ASN A 86 11.13 4.36 1.52
N THR A 87 11.14 4.36 2.85
CA THR A 87 12.37 4.55 3.63
C THR A 87 12.44 3.61 4.83
N GLY A 88 13.66 3.43 5.35
CA GLY A 88 13.92 2.60 6.53
C GLY A 88 13.32 1.20 6.44
N VAL A 89 12.65 0.77 7.51
CA VAL A 89 12.06 -0.56 7.65
C VAL A 89 10.96 -0.83 6.60
N VAL A 90 10.19 0.20 6.22
CA VAL A 90 9.08 0.04 5.26
C VAL A 90 9.59 -0.31 3.86
N LYS A 91 10.81 0.12 3.50
CA LYS A 91 11.49 -0.32 2.27
C LYS A 91 11.85 -1.81 2.27
N GLU A 92 12.10 -2.41 3.43
CA GLU A 92 12.38 -3.85 3.54
C GLU A 92 11.10 -4.69 3.49
N VAL A 93 10.01 -4.22 4.11
CA VAL A 93 8.66 -4.81 4.00
C VAL A 93 8.23 -4.87 2.54
N GLY A 94 8.23 -3.69 1.92
CA GLY A 94 8.94 -3.47 0.69
C GLY A 94 9.13 -4.60 -0.33
N GLU A 95 10.42 -4.85 -0.43
CA GLU A 95 11.07 -5.90 -1.16
C GLU A 95 10.58 -7.28 -0.75
N ALA A 96 10.25 -7.52 0.53
CA ALA A 96 9.75 -8.82 0.99
C ALA A 96 8.48 -9.24 0.25
N LEU A 97 7.49 -8.35 0.20
CA LEU A 97 6.21 -8.63 -0.46
C LEU A 97 6.36 -8.73 -1.96
N ASN A 98 7.16 -7.84 -2.58
CA ASN A 98 7.41 -7.93 -4.02
C ASN A 98 8.03 -9.27 -4.41
N ASN A 99 9.03 -9.73 -3.64
CA ASN A 99 9.69 -11.02 -3.83
C ASN A 99 8.71 -12.19 -3.64
N TYR A 100 7.87 -12.14 -2.61
CA TYR A 100 6.84 -13.16 -2.37
C TYR A 100 5.85 -13.23 -3.53
N ARG A 101 5.33 -12.09 -3.97
CA ARG A 101 4.36 -11.99 -5.06
C ARG A 101 4.94 -12.46 -6.39
N TYR A 102 6.15 -12.04 -6.71
CA TYR A 102 6.84 -12.48 -7.93
C TYR A 102 6.95 -14.01 -7.98
N LYS A 103 7.33 -14.64 -6.87
CA LYS A 103 7.43 -16.11 -6.76
C LYS A 103 6.08 -16.82 -6.83
N ASN A 104 5.02 -16.20 -6.30
CA ASN A 104 3.70 -16.81 -6.19
C ASN A 104 2.68 -16.31 -7.23
N ARG A 105 3.14 -15.56 -8.25
CA ARG A 105 2.29 -14.96 -9.30
C ARG A 105 1.39 -15.99 -9.99
N LYS A 106 1.88 -17.20 -10.23
CA LYS A 106 1.12 -18.29 -10.86
C LYS A 106 0.00 -18.86 -9.98
N HIS A 107 0.11 -18.67 -8.66
CA HIS A 107 -0.86 -19.15 -7.68
C HIS A 107 -1.85 -18.06 -7.25
N GLY A 108 -1.70 -16.82 -7.76
CA GLY A 108 -2.55 -15.69 -7.39
C GLY A 108 -2.44 -15.28 -5.91
N LEU A 109 -1.42 -15.76 -5.19
CA LEU A 109 -1.24 -15.45 -3.76
C LEU A 109 -0.62 -14.07 -3.59
N ASP A 110 -1.15 -13.33 -2.62
CA ASP A 110 -0.69 -12.00 -2.24
C ASP A 110 -0.90 -11.77 -0.75
N VAL A 111 -0.21 -10.79 -0.18
CA VAL A 111 -0.38 -10.33 1.21
C VAL A 111 -0.86 -8.89 1.15
N PRO A 112 -2.08 -8.58 1.65
CA PRO A 112 -2.56 -7.20 1.70
C PRO A 112 -1.63 -6.32 2.53
N CYS A 113 -1.09 -5.28 1.89
CA CYS A 113 -0.28 -4.25 2.55
C CYS A 113 -0.89 -2.88 2.29
N ILE A 114 -1.23 -2.19 3.37
CA ILE A 114 -1.85 -0.88 3.36
C ILE A 114 -0.84 0.16 3.85
N GLY A 115 -0.52 1.12 2.99
CA GLY A 115 0.25 2.30 3.35
C GLY A 115 -0.65 3.45 3.77
N ILE A 116 -0.49 3.96 5.00
CA ILE A 116 -1.20 5.12 5.53
C ILE A 116 -0.24 6.29 5.64
N GLY A 117 -0.49 7.38 4.91
CA GLY A 117 0.34 8.58 5.01
C GLY A 117 -0.39 9.86 4.65
N SER A 118 0.18 10.99 5.06
CA SER A 118 -0.39 12.31 4.81
C SER A 118 -0.20 12.74 3.35
N TRP A 119 -1.24 13.35 2.78
CA TRP A 119 -1.24 13.85 1.40
C TRP A 119 -0.17 14.91 1.17
N GLY A 120 -0.03 15.87 2.10
CA GLY A 120 0.93 16.97 1.98
C GLY A 120 2.41 16.55 1.94
N TYR A 121 2.73 15.33 2.39
CA TYR A 121 4.09 14.76 2.34
C TYR A 121 4.24 13.66 1.28
N THR A 122 3.20 13.45 0.46
CA THR A 122 3.21 12.47 -0.62
C THR A 122 3.79 13.13 -1.87
N ALA A 123 4.94 12.64 -2.33
CA ALA A 123 5.54 13.13 -3.57
C ALA A 123 4.62 12.85 -4.77
N GLY A 124 4.46 13.84 -5.66
CA GLY A 124 3.60 13.73 -6.85
C GLY A 124 2.11 13.91 -6.57
N ASN A 125 1.73 14.40 -5.39
CA ASN A 125 0.34 14.75 -5.04
C ASN A 125 -0.34 15.69 -6.05
N GLU A 126 0.39 16.66 -6.61
CA GLU A 126 -0.10 17.58 -7.66
C GLU A 126 -0.59 16.84 -8.92
N GLN A 127 -0.03 15.66 -9.22
CA GLN A 127 -0.40 14.83 -10.37
C GLN A 127 -1.60 13.93 -10.08
N LEU A 128 -2.07 13.91 -8.83
CA LEU A 128 -3.15 13.07 -8.33
C LEU A 128 -4.38 13.89 -7.90
N ASP A 129 -4.34 15.22 -8.05
CA ASP A 129 -5.35 16.18 -7.57
C ASP A 129 -6.65 16.22 -8.40
N ASP A 130 -6.75 15.47 -9.49
CA ASP A 130 -7.97 15.38 -10.32
C ASP A 130 -9.10 14.52 -9.69
N GLN A 131 -9.17 14.39 -8.36
CA GLN A 131 -10.12 13.50 -7.67
C GLN A 131 -11.06 14.24 -6.70
N PRO A 132 -12.35 13.89 -6.67
CA PRO A 132 -13.32 14.54 -5.81
C PRO A 132 -12.97 14.36 -4.33
N ASN A 133 -12.90 15.47 -3.58
CA ASN A 133 -12.79 15.46 -2.13
C ASN A 133 -14.00 14.73 -1.53
N LEU A 134 -13.76 13.69 -0.72
CA LEU A 134 -14.82 12.94 -0.05
C LEU A 134 -15.39 13.76 1.11
N ASN A 135 -16.59 14.32 0.93
CA ASN A 135 -17.46 14.73 2.03
C ASN A 135 -18.29 13.52 2.50
N SER A 136 -18.46 13.40 3.81
CA SER A 136 -18.67 12.19 4.62
C SER A 136 -19.90 11.31 4.37
N THR A 137 -20.62 11.39 3.25
CA THR A 137 -21.97 10.78 3.14
C THR A 137 -22.26 9.90 1.92
N ASN A 138 -21.35 9.75 0.95
CA ASN A 138 -21.66 8.96 -0.26
C ASN A 138 -20.60 7.90 -0.61
N MET A 139 -20.93 6.62 -0.38
CA MET A 139 -20.11 5.47 -0.82
C MET A 139 -20.03 5.35 -2.35
N SER A 140 -20.99 5.92 -3.09
CA SER A 140 -21.01 5.96 -4.56
C SER A 140 -19.90 6.83 -5.17
N GLY A 141 -19.27 7.71 -4.38
CA GLY A 141 -18.15 8.55 -4.78
C GLY A 141 -16.77 7.91 -4.60
N LEU A 142 -16.66 6.77 -3.90
CA LEU A 142 -15.38 6.07 -3.73
C LEU A 142 -15.03 5.30 -5.01
N LYS A 143 -14.40 6.01 -5.96
CA LYS A 143 -13.77 5.38 -7.11
C LYS A 143 -12.33 5.05 -6.75
N SER A 144 -11.99 3.76 -6.80
CA SER A 144 -10.60 3.32 -6.77
C SER A 144 -9.93 3.75 -8.08
N THR A 145 -8.98 4.68 -8.00
CA THR A 145 -8.22 5.13 -9.17
C THR A 145 -6.90 4.37 -9.25
N ARG A 146 -6.58 3.85 -10.45
CA ARG A 146 -5.30 3.22 -10.75
C ARG A 146 -4.35 4.27 -11.32
N SER A 147 -3.56 4.90 -10.48
CA SER A 147 -2.37 5.62 -10.93
C SER A 147 -1.57 6.12 -9.72
N PHE A 148 -0.57 5.33 -9.32
CA PHE A 148 0.55 5.83 -8.51
C PHE A 148 1.81 5.05 -8.87
N THR A 149 2.84 5.75 -9.34
CA THR A 149 4.14 5.14 -9.67
C THR A 149 5.33 5.88 -9.04
N ARG A 150 5.16 6.73 -8.02
CA ARG A 150 6.32 7.27 -7.27
C ARG A 150 6.07 7.48 -5.77
N GLN A 151 5.91 6.36 -5.06
CA GLN A 151 6.65 6.03 -3.83
C GLN A 151 6.55 4.51 -3.66
N ASN A 152 7.72 3.89 -3.76
CA ASN A 152 7.99 2.45 -3.77
C ASN A 152 7.37 1.69 -4.97
N GLN A 153 8.16 1.53 -6.05
CA GLN A 153 7.84 0.63 -7.18
C GLN A 153 7.56 -0.82 -6.75
N ASN A 154 7.87 -1.17 -5.49
CA ASN A 154 7.77 -2.52 -4.96
C ASN A 154 6.64 -2.72 -3.91
N GLN A 155 5.90 -1.69 -3.46
CA GLN A 155 5.00 -1.87 -2.29
C GLN A 155 3.54 -1.54 -2.41
N THR A 156 3.11 -0.66 -3.28
CA THR A 156 1.74 -0.18 -3.09
C THR A 156 0.79 -1.12 -3.83
N LEU A 157 0.11 -2.01 -3.11
CA LEU A 157 -1.11 -2.65 -3.64
C LEU A 157 -2.29 -1.74 -3.39
N HIS A 158 -2.31 -1.11 -2.21
CA HIS A 158 -3.39 -0.28 -1.71
C HIS A 158 -2.84 0.81 -0.77
N ALA A 159 -3.07 2.09 -1.06
CA ALA A 159 -2.66 3.22 -0.23
C ALA A 159 -3.86 4.03 0.25
N VAL A 160 -3.92 4.29 1.55
CA VAL A 160 -4.85 5.23 2.15
C VAL A 160 -4.10 6.52 2.43
N ARG A 161 -4.51 7.62 1.81
CA ARG A 161 -3.88 8.93 1.99
C ARG A 161 -4.85 9.86 2.70
N MET A 162 -4.42 10.46 3.81
CA MET A 162 -5.25 11.42 4.57
C MET A 162 -4.92 12.85 4.15
N VAL A 163 -5.93 13.70 4.00
CA VAL A 163 -5.75 15.15 3.83
C VAL A 163 -5.43 15.75 5.19
N GLY A 164 -4.35 16.52 5.26
CA GLY A 164 -4.05 17.42 6.37
C GLY A 164 -4.09 18.85 5.88
#